data_AF-A0A4Q5A9U9-F1
#
_entry.id   AF-A0A4Q5A9U9-F1
#
_cell.length_a   1.000
_cell.length_b   1.000
_cell.length_c   1.000
_cell.angle_alpha   90.00
_cell.angle_beta   90.00
_cell.angle_gamma   90.00
#
_symmetry.space_group_name_H-M   'P 1'
#
loop_
_entity.id
_entity.type
_entity.pdbx_description
1 polymer ?
#
loop_
_entity_poly.entity_id
_entity_poly.type
_entity_poly.pdbx_seq_one_letter_code
_entity_poly.pdbx_strand_id
1 'polypeptide(L)'
;MPSHKESLQWIAVHGDYFGYDGLSRRRAWRTANAVAIIILGFAIGHFLALLPERNTADVQEIIKGLDKLVGLMTHELVELPEAQRHPESFIVEIIGVLIGYTILRHTKEDLHDYQRTFRRIEQFYTPDERRRGWVVCAACACAATAIIVGMHAVLLTLGTAWSLDCTAGLSQTSLAIGWWLYVYGYMFAARTNLFRYNFRALGRINIYELGVNEPDGRRATQLAEKRLCDLSESLTSFAVAFGVIGALALYFLPSVRTTYFWVPLVAMLAIVIVSKELVLKYAKSKYEPDFD
;
A
#
# COMPACT_ATOMS: atom_id res chain seq x y z
N MET A 1 8.73 -40.67 1.17
CA MET A 1 8.73 -39.92 -0.10
C MET A 1 8.38 -38.49 0.21
N PRO A 2 9.10 -37.48 -0.31
CA PRO A 2 8.73 -36.09 -0.14
C PRO A 2 7.32 -35.88 -0.69
N SER A 3 6.53 -35.06 0.00
CA SER A 3 5.21 -34.67 -0.49
C SER A 3 5.32 -33.94 -1.84
N HIS A 4 4.27 -33.98 -2.66
CA HIS A 4 4.27 -33.27 -3.94
C HIS A 4 4.63 -31.78 -3.79
N LYS A 5 4.19 -31.14 -2.70
CA LYS A 5 4.55 -29.75 -2.36
C LYS A 5 6.06 -29.58 -2.07
N GLU A 6 6.67 -30.51 -1.32
CA GLU A 6 8.11 -30.46 -1.04
C GLU A 6 8.94 -30.65 -2.32
N SER A 7 8.47 -31.48 -3.26
CA SER A 7 9.15 -31.65 -4.55
C SER A 7 9.12 -30.36 -5.40
N LEU A 8 7.99 -29.66 -5.45
CA LEU A 8 7.86 -28.38 -6.15
C LEU A 8 8.70 -27.29 -5.48
N GLN A 9 8.73 -27.28 -4.14
CA GLN A 9 9.58 -26.36 -3.38
C GLN A 9 11.06 -26.55 -3.72
N TRP A 10 11.55 -27.78 -3.85
CA TRP A 10 12.97 -28.05 -4.16
C TRP A 10 13.38 -27.51 -5.55
N ILE A 11 12.46 -27.58 -6.53
CA ILE A 11 12.66 -26.98 -7.85
C ILE A 11 12.66 -25.45 -7.75
N ALA A 12 11.72 -24.88 -6.98
CA ALA A 12 11.54 -23.43 -6.85
C ALA A 12 12.75 -22.71 -6.23
N VAL A 13 13.54 -23.44 -5.43
CA VAL A 13 14.76 -22.94 -4.80
C VAL A 13 15.76 -22.46 -5.85
N HIS A 14 15.93 -23.15 -6.98
CA HIS A 14 17.09 -22.96 -7.87
C HIS A 14 16.85 -22.06 -9.10
N GLY A 15 15.82 -21.20 -9.10
CA GLY A 15 15.53 -20.29 -10.21
C GLY A 15 14.07 -19.87 -10.33
N ASP A 16 13.76 -19.09 -11.37
CA ASP A 16 12.39 -18.60 -11.62
C ASP A 16 11.47 -19.62 -12.32
N TYR A 17 11.44 -20.86 -11.83
CA TYR A 17 10.68 -21.94 -12.47
C TYR A 17 9.17 -21.81 -12.30
N PHE A 18 8.72 -21.05 -11.30
CA PHE A 18 7.30 -20.87 -10.98
C PHE A 18 6.80 -19.43 -11.18
N GLY A 19 7.59 -18.58 -11.86
CA GLY A 19 7.15 -17.28 -12.35
C GLY A 19 7.03 -16.19 -11.27
N TYR A 20 7.91 -16.21 -10.27
CA TYR A 20 8.04 -15.17 -9.26
C TYR A 20 8.30 -13.78 -9.87
N ASP A 21 9.19 -13.63 -10.88
CA ASP A 21 9.45 -12.31 -11.48
C ASP A 21 8.18 -11.78 -12.17
N GLY A 22 7.51 -12.64 -12.92
CA GLY A 22 6.24 -12.32 -13.58
C GLY A 22 5.14 -11.92 -12.59
N LEU A 23 4.98 -12.67 -11.49
CA LEU A 23 4.06 -12.34 -10.40
C LEU A 23 4.41 -10.97 -9.79
N SER A 24 5.69 -10.76 -9.46
CA SER A 24 6.16 -9.55 -8.77
C SER A 24 6.04 -8.30 -9.64
N ARG A 25 6.29 -8.41 -10.95
CA ARG A 25 6.07 -7.32 -11.91
C ARG A 25 4.59 -6.97 -12.07
N ARG A 26 3.72 -7.98 -12.22
CA ARG A 26 2.26 -7.76 -12.25
C ARG A 26 1.78 -7.10 -10.96
N ARG A 27 2.31 -7.52 -9.82
CA ARG A 27 2.02 -6.95 -8.52
C ARG A 27 2.44 -5.47 -8.43
N ALA A 28 3.63 -5.11 -8.92
CA ALA A 28 4.08 -3.72 -8.96
C ALA A 28 3.10 -2.84 -9.75
N TRP A 29 2.70 -3.29 -10.95
CA TRP A 29 1.70 -2.61 -11.77
C TRP A 29 0.32 -2.51 -11.11
N ARG A 30 -0.23 -3.62 -10.62
CA ARG A 30 -1.57 -3.63 -10.00
C ARG A 30 -1.65 -2.77 -8.75
N THR A 31 -0.62 -2.81 -7.90
CA THR A 31 -0.57 -1.98 -6.69
C THR A 31 -0.49 -0.51 -7.05
N ALA A 32 0.37 -0.14 -8.00
CA ALA A 32 0.49 1.24 -8.47
C ALA A 32 -0.82 1.75 -9.10
N ASN A 33 -1.44 0.96 -9.98
CA ASN A 33 -2.74 1.27 -10.58
C ASN A 33 -3.81 1.47 -9.51
N ALA A 34 -3.88 0.58 -8.52
CA ALA A 34 -4.87 0.66 -7.47
C ALA A 34 -4.74 1.95 -6.63
N VAL A 35 -3.52 2.31 -6.23
CA VAL A 35 -3.25 3.57 -5.51
C VAL A 35 -3.64 4.77 -6.38
N ALA A 36 -3.28 4.76 -7.65
CA ALA A 36 -3.63 5.84 -8.58
C ALA A 36 -5.14 5.97 -8.80
N ILE A 37 -5.87 4.85 -8.96
CA ILE A 37 -7.33 4.84 -9.13
C ILE A 37 -8.03 5.45 -7.93
N ILE A 38 -7.56 5.17 -6.71
CA ILE A 38 -8.12 5.78 -5.48
C ILE A 38 -7.96 7.29 -5.55
N ILE A 39 -6.74 7.79 -5.81
CA ILE A 39 -6.46 9.24 -5.86
C ILE A 39 -7.19 9.91 -7.03
N LEU A 40 -7.27 9.24 -8.18
CA LEU A 40 -8.02 9.72 -9.35
C LEU A 40 -9.52 9.80 -9.08
N GLY A 41 -10.09 8.93 -8.25
CA GLY A 41 -11.48 9.04 -7.78
C GLY A 41 -11.74 10.40 -7.14
N PHE A 42 -10.86 10.83 -6.24
CA PHE A 42 -10.92 12.17 -5.63
C PHE A 42 -10.66 13.30 -6.64
N ALA A 43 -9.70 13.12 -7.56
CA ALA A 43 -9.44 14.12 -8.60
C ALA A 43 -10.66 14.35 -9.51
N ILE A 44 -11.31 13.27 -9.95
CA ILE A 44 -12.53 13.33 -10.77
C ILE A 44 -13.67 13.94 -9.95
N GLY A 45 -13.79 13.60 -8.67
CA GLY A 45 -14.76 14.24 -7.77
C GLY A 45 -14.65 15.77 -7.79
N HIS A 46 -13.44 16.31 -7.65
CA HIS A 46 -13.20 17.75 -7.75
C HIS A 46 -13.54 18.31 -9.15
N PHE A 47 -13.19 17.62 -10.24
CA PHE A 47 -13.56 18.11 -11.57
C PHE A 47 -15.07 18.08 -11.84
N LEU A 48 -15.79 17.11 -11.25
CA LEU A 48 -17.26 17.06 -11.34
C LEU A 48 -17.91 18.24 -10.60
N ALA A 49 -17.31 18.71 -9.52
CA ALA A 49 -17.76 19.91 -8.80
C ALA A 49 -17.62 21.22 -9.61
N LEU A 50 -16.96 21.18 -10.79
CA LEU A 50 -16.96 22.30 -11.73
C LEU A 50 -18.22 22.37 -12.59
N LEU A 51 -19.00 21.29 -12.65
CA LEU A 51 -20.23 21.25 -13.42
C LEU A 51 -21.33 22.04 -12.69
N PRO A 52 -22.31 22.60 -13.42
CA PRO A 52 -23.45 23.28 -12.78
C PRO A 52 -24.18 22.33 -11.83
N GLU A 53 -24.55 22.81 -10.64
CA GLU A 53 -25.31 22.05 -9.64
C GLU A 53 -26.56 21.43 -10.28
N ARG A 54 -26.61 20.08 -10.32
CA ARG A 54 -27.79 19.34 -10.78
C ARG A 54 -28.70 19.06 -9.61
N ASN A 55 -29.53 20.05 -9.26
CA ASN A 55 -30.52 19.91 -8.20
C ASN A 55 -31.80 19.19 -8.69
N THR A 56 -31.66 17.92 -9.09
CA THR A 56 -32.79 17.07 -9.49
C THR A 56 -33.28 16.24 -8.30
N ALA A 57 -34.59 16.01 -8.20
CA ALA A 57 -35.20 15.29 -7.08
C ALA A 57 -34.59 13.89 -6.86
N ASP A 58 -34.28 13.19 -7.95
CA ASP A 58 -33.67 11.85 -7.92
C ASP A 58 -32.28 11.85 -7.26
N VAL A 59 -31.50 12.91 -7.49
CA VAL A 59 -30.15 13.07 -6.94
C VAL A 59 -30.21 13.31 -5.43
N GLN A 60 -31.19 14.09 -4.97
CA GLN A 60 -31.45 14.31 -3.54
C GLN A 60 -31.91 13.03 -2.82
N GLU A 61 -32.63 12.15 -3.52
CA GLU A 61 -33.09 10.86 -2.98
C GLU A 61 -31.93 9.86 -2.84
N ILE A 62 -30.99 9.84 -3.80
CA ILE A 62 -29.75 9.06 -3.70
C ILE A 62 -28.89 9.55 -2.52
N ILE A 63 -28.75 10.87 -2.34
CA ILE A 63 -28.05 11.45 -1.18
C ILE A 63 -28.68 10.96 0.12
N LYS A 64 -30.00 11.12 0.27
CA LYS A 64 -30.71 10.68 1.47
C LYS A 64 -30.53 9.19 1.74
N GLY A 65 -30.50 8.36 0.70
CA GLY A 65 -30.24 6.93 0.81
C GLY A 65 -28.82 6.63 1.33
N LEU A 66 -27.82 7.32 0.78
CA LEU A 66 -26.42 7.21 1.20
C LEU A 66 -26.19 7.73 2.62
N ASP A 67 -26.71 8.91 2.96
CA ASP A 67 -26.64 9.48 4.30
C ASP A 67 -27.26 8.55 5.34
N LYS A 68 -28.42 7.95 5.02
CA LYS A 68 -29.07 6.97 5.90
C LYS A 68 -28.24 5.71 6.07
N LEU A 69 -27.62 5.21 5.00
CA LEU A 69 -26.77 4.03 5.04
C LEU A 69 -25.49 4.28 5.84
N VAL A 70 -24.86 5.44 5.65
CA VAL A 70 -23.68 5.86 6.41
C VAL A 70 -24.05 6.06 7.88
N GLY A 71 -25.14 6.79 8.19
CA GLY A 71 -25.63 6.97 9.55
C GLY A 71 -25.96 5.66 10.26
N LEU A 72 -26.54 4.69 9.55
CA LEU A 72 -26.76 3.33 10.05
C LEU A 72 -25.45 2.59 10.35
N MET A 73 -24.43 2.73 9.50
CA MET A 73 -23.13 2.09 9.72
C MET A 73 -22.28 2.79 10.79
N THR A 74 -22.50 4.08 11.03
CA THR A 74 -21.73 4.88 12.00
C THR A 74 -22.45 5.11 13.32
N HIS A 75 -23.64 4.52 13.54
CA HIS A 75 -24.45 4.76 14.74
C HIS A 75 -24.68 6.27 14.99
N GLU A 76 -24.93 7.06 13.94
CA GLU A 76 -25.11 8.52 14.01
C GLU A 76 -23.92 9.31 14.60
N LEU A 77 -22.75 8.70 14.78
CA LEU A 77 -21.55 9.38 15.32
C LEU A 77 -20.89 10.34 14.33
N VAL A 78 -21.27 10.28 13.05
CA VAL A 78 -20.69 11.09 11.98
C VAL A 78 -21.80 11.96 11.39
N GLU A 79 -21.82 13.24 11.76
CA GLU A 79 -22.57 14.26 11.03
C GLU A 79 -21.83 14.53 9.71
N LEU A 80 -22.45 14.14 8.59
CA LEU A 80 -21.96 14.50 7.27
C LEU A 80 -22.16 16.02 7.06
N PRO A 81 -21.21 16.73 6.43
CA PRO A 81 -21.36 18.17 6.21
C PRO A 81 -22.66 18.46 5.44
N GLU A 82 -23.35 19.54 5.84
CA GLU A 82 -24.60 20.00 5.23
C GLU A 82 -24.52 19.99 3.69
N ALA A 83 -25.37 19.16 3.07
CA ALA A 83 -25.59 19.03 1.64
C ALA A 83 -24.31 19.02 0.78
N GLN A 84 -23.82 17.82 0.44
CA GLN A 84 -22.92 17.68 -0.70
C GLN A 84 -23.55 18.33 -1.93
N ARG A 85 -22.99 19.47 -2.37
CA ARG A 85 -23.46 20.23 -3.54
C ARG A 85 -23.41 19.38 -4.83
N HIS A 86 -22.54 18.36 -4.83
CA HIS A 86 -22.31 17.44 -5.94
C HIS A 86 -22.24 15.98 -5.43
N PRO A 87 -23.36 15.31 -5.19
CA PRO A 87 -23.32 13.90 -4.76
C PRO A 87 -22.72 12.96 -5.80
N GLU A 88 -22.74 13.34 -7.08
CA GLU A 88 -22.02 12.65 -8.14
C GLU A 88 -20.50 12.60 -7.86
N SER A 89 -19.91 13.63 -7.23
CA SER A 89 -18.49 13.63 -6.89
C SER A 89 -18.19 12.56 -5.83
N PHE A 90 -19.02 12.51 -4.79
CA PHE A 90 -18.89 11.53 -3.72
C PHE A 90 -19.10 10.09 -4.18
N ILE A 91 -20.07 9.86 -5.06
CA ILE A 91 -20.28 8.52 -5.65
C ILE A 91 -19.03 8.07 -6.42
N VAL A 92 -18.42 8.95 -7.22
CA VAL A 92 -17.20 8.62 -7.97
C VAL A 92 -16.00 8.40 -7.04
N GLU A 93 -15.88 9.17 -5.96
CA GLU A 93 -14.86 8.95 -4.93
C GLU A 93 -14.99 7.55 -4.31
N ILE A 94 -16.20 7.17 -3.89
CA ILE A 94 -16.47 5.85 -3.33
C ILE A 94 -16.15 4.74 -4.35
N ILE A 95 -16.57 4.90 -5.60
CA ILE A 95 -16.27 3.93 -6.67
C ILE A 95 -14.75 3.78 -6.86
N GLY A 96 -14.00 4.89 -6.89
CA GLY A 96 -12.54 4.86 -6.97
C GLY A 96 -11.90 4.11 -5.80
N VAL A 97 -12.36 4.37 -4.57
CA VAL A 97 -11.92 3.67 -3.36
C VAL A 97 -12.22 2.18 -3.44
N LEU A 98 -13.44 1.79 -3.83
CA LEU A 98 -13.86 0.38 -3.91
C LEU A 98 -13.08 -0.39 -4.97
N ILE A 99 -12.91 0.18 -6.17
CA ILE A 99 -12.13 -0.45 -7.25
C ILE A 99 -10.68 -0.60 -6.81
N GLY A 100 -10.07 0.46 -6.30
CA GLY A 100 -8.68 0.42 -5.84
C GLY A 100 -8.47 -0.58 -4.71
N TYR A 101 -9.33 -0.56 -3.70
CA TYR A 101 -9.28 -1.53 -2.60
C TYR A 101 -9.40 -2.97 -3.07
N THR A 102 -10.33 -3.25 -3.99
CA THR A 102 -10.53 -4.60 -4.55
C THR A 102 -9.28 -5.10 -5.27
N ILE A 103 -8.64 -4.25 -6.08
CA ILE A 103 -7.37 -4.58 -6.74
C ILE A 103 -6.25 -4.83 -5.71
N LEU A 104 -6.13 -3.99 -4.69
CA LEU A 104 -5.13 -4.16 -3.62
C LEU A 104 -5.32 -5.47 -2.85
N ARG A 105 -6.58 -5.80 -2.53
CA ARG A 105 -6.95 -7.02 -1.82
C ARG A 105 -6.55 -8.26 -2.60
N HIS A 106 -7.00 -8.39 -3.86
CA HIS A 106 -6.65 -9.54 -4.69
C HIS A 106 -5.15 -9.63 -4.96
N THR A 107 -4.48 -8.50 -5.17
CA THR A 107 -3.03 -8.46 -5.36
C THR A 107 -2.27 -8.95 -4.11
N LYS A 108 -2.82 -8.73 -2.91
CA LYS A 108 -2.27 -9.24 -1.65
C LYS A 108 -2.56 -10.74 -1.48
N GLU A 109 -3.77 -11.18 -1.80
CA GLU A 109 -4.18 -12.59 -1.76
C GLU A 109 -3.32 -13.44 -2.72
N ASP A 110 -3.13 -13.01 -3.97
CA ASP A 110 -2.27 -13.67 -4.97
C ASP A 110 -0.84 -13.91 -4.42
N LEU A 111 -0.27 -12.89 -3.77
CA LEU A 111 1.05 -13.02 -3.16
C LEU A 111 1.04 -13.99 -1.98
N HIS A 112 0.02 -13.92 -1.12
CA HIS A 112 -0.07 -14.78 0.05
C HIS A 112 -0.18 -16.25 -0.35
N ASP A 113 -0.95 -16.55 -1.39
CA ASP A 113 -1.10 -17.92 -1.90
C ASP A 113 0.20 -18.42 -2.55
N TYR A 114 0.92 -17.55 -3.25
CA TYR A 114 2.27 -17.86 -3.73
C TYR A 114 3.24 -18.14 -2.58
N GLN A 115 3.24 -17.30 -1.53
CA GLN A 115 4.12 -17.45 -0.35
C GLN A 115 3.81 -18.69 0.50
N ARG A 116 2.54 -19.11 0.57
CA ARG A 116 2.14 -20.37 1.21
C ARG A 116 2.67 -21.59 0.47
N THR A 117 2.78 -21.47 -0.85
CA THR A 117 3.23 -22.55 -1.75
C THR A 117 4.75 -22.61 -1.84
N PHE A 118 5.39 -21.48 -2.10
CA PHE A 118 6.84 -21.36 -2.30
C PHE A 118 7.47 -20.59 -1.14
N ARG A 119 7.94 -21.33 -0.15
CA ARG A 119 8.39 -20.79 1.14
C ARG A 119 9.79 -20.17 1.08
N ARG A 120 10.61 -20.62 0.13
CA ARG A 120 11.98 -20.14 -0.09
C ARG A 120 12.32 -20.12 -1.57
N ILE A 121 13.07 -19.10 -1.99
CA ILE A 121 13.67 -18.98 -3.32
C ILE A 121 15.13 -18.54 -3.12
N GLU A 122 16.10 -19.20 -3.75
CA GLU A 122 17.50 -18.75 -3.72
C GLU A 122 17.71 -17.57 -4.67
N GLN A 123 18.81 -16.86 -4.44
CA GLN A 123 19.15 -15.70 -5.24
C GLN A 123 19.46 -16.11 -6.69
N PHE A 124 18.52 -15.86 -7.59
CA PHE A 124 18.71 -16.10 -9.03
C PHE A 124 18.93 -14.81 -9.84
N TYR A 125 18.66 -13.62 -9.27
CA TYR A 125 18.96 -12.35 -9.94
C TYR A 125 20.44 -12.03 -9.85
N THR A 126 21.01 -11.62 -10.98
CA THR A 126 22.37 -11.12 -11.05
C THR A 126 22.52 -9.75 -10.35
N PRO A 127 23.73 -9.38 -9.91
CA PRO A 127 24.01 -8.05 -9.36
C PRO A 127 23.58 -6.90 -10.30
N ASP A 128 23.77 -7.08 -11.61
CA ASP A 128 23.39 -6.09 -12.62
C ASP A 128 21.87 -5.90 -12.73
N GLU A 129 21.09 -6.98 -12.66
CA GLU A 129 19.63 -6.91 -12.69
C GLU A 129 19.06 -6.19 -11.46
N ARG A 130 19.67 -6.43 -10.28
CA ARG A 130 19.34 -5.70 -9.05
C ARG A 130 19.62 -4.21 -9.21
N ARG A 131 20.82 -3.87 -9.69
CA ARG A 131 21.22 -2.48 -9.93
C ARG A 131 20.28 -1.78 -10.91
N ARG A 132 19.93 -2.44 -12.02
CA ARG A 132 18.95 -1.92 -13.00
C ARG A 132 17.59 -1.65 -12.37
N GLY A 133 17.10 -2.55 -11.51
CA GLY A 133 15.87 -2.33 -10.75
C GLY A 133 15.89 -1.03 -9.94
N TRP A 134 16.97 -0.79 -9.19
CA TRP A 134 17.13 0.43 -8.39
C TRP A 134 17.34 1.69 -9.23
N VAL A 135 17.99 1.60 -10.39
CA VAL A 135 18.08 2.73 -11.34
C VAL A 135 16.69 3.12 -11.85
N VAL A 136 15.85 2.14 -12.20
CA VAL A 136 14.45 2.41 -12.60
C VAL A 136 13.67 3.04 -11.44
N CYS A 137 13.84 2.54 -10.21
CA CYS A 137 13.22 3.14 -9.03
C CYS A 137 13.64 4.60 -8.84
N ALA A 138 14.93 4.90 -8.96
CA ALA A 138 15.45 6.26 -8.84
C ALA A 138 14.88 7.18 -9.94
N ALA A 139 14.85 6.71 -11.19
CA ALA A 139 14.26 7.44 -12.30
C ALA A 139 12.76 7.72 -12.08
N CYS A 140 11.99 6.72 -11.62
CA CYS A 140 10.58 6.90 -11.28
C CYS A 140 10.40 7.89 -10.13
N ALA A 141 11.24 7.83 -9.09
CA ALA A 141 11.18 8.76 -7.97
C ALA A 141 11.50 10.20 -8.38
N CYS A 142 12.53 10.42 -9.22
CA CYS A 142 12.84 11.73 -9.77
C CYS A 142 11.70 12.27 -10.63
N ALA A 143 11.13 11.45 -11.51
CA ALA A 143 9.99 11.84 -12.34
C ALA A 143 8.75 12.16 -11.50
N ALA A 144 8.45 11.35 -10.48
CA ALA A 144 7.35 11.58 -9.54
C ALA A 144 7.50 12.93 -8.83
N THR A 145 8.69 13.19 -8.26
CA THR A 145 8.99 14.45 -7.59
C THR A 145 8.86 15.64 -8.55
N ALA A 146 9.40 15.52 -9.77
CA ALA A 146 9.34 16.58 -10.76
C ALA A 146 7.90 16.91 -11.18
N ILE A 147 7.05 15.90 -11.38
CA ILE A 147 5.63 16.09 -11.73
C ILE A 147 4.87 16.76 -10.58
N ILE A 148 5.02 16.26 -9.35
CA ILE A 148 4.32 16.82 -8.19
C ILE A 148 4.77 18.26 -7.94
N VAL A 149 6.09 18.50 -7.84
CA VAL A 149 6.64 19.83 -7.56
C VAL A 149 6.34 20.79 -8.70
N GLY A 150 6.48 20.35 -9.96
CA GLY A 150 6.17 21.16 -11.14
C GLY A 150 4.71 21.59 -11.16
N MET A 151 3.77 20.66 -10.94
CA MET A 151 2.35 21.01 -10.87
C MET A 151 2.06 21.96 -9.70
N HIS A 152 2.61 21.71 -8.52
CA HIS A 152 2.36 22.58 -7.36
C HIS A 152 2.99 23.96 -7.54
N ALA A 153 4.11 24.10 -8.24
CA ALA A 153 4.65 25.40 -8.63
C ALA A 153 3.72 26.15 -9.60
N VAL A 154 3.12 25.45 -10.56
CA VAL A 154 2.07 26.02 -11.42
C VAL A 154 0.84 26.44 -10.60
N LEU A 155 0.38 25.61 -9.66
CA LEU A 155 -0.75 25.95 -8.79
C LEU A 155 -0.45 27.16 -7.89
N LEU A 156 0.78 27.29 -7.37
CA LEU A 156 1.19 28.43 -6.56
C LEU A 156 1.23 29.75 -7.37
N THR A 157 1.54 29.68 -8.66
CA THR A 157 1.71 30.86 -9.52
C THR A 157 0.43 31.26 -10.24
N LEU A 158 -0.35 30.28 -10.72
CA LEU A 158 -1.53 30.48 -11.57
C LEU A 158 -2.84 30.02 -10.91
N GLY A 159 -2.77 29.25 -9.83
CA GLY A 159 -3.96 28.63 -9.22
C GLY A 159 -4.92 29.62 -8.57
N THR A 160 -4.47 30.84 -8.25
CA THR A 160 -5.34 31.92 -7.75
C THR A 160 -6.32 32.43 -8.81
N ALA A 161 -6.04 32.20 -10.10
CA ALA A 161 -6.94 32.54 -11.20
C ALA A 161 -7.95 31.42 -11.52
N TRP A 162 -7.82 30.25 -10.90
CA TRP A 162 -8.68 29.10 -11.13
C TRP A 162 -9.63 28.88 -9.96
N SER A 163 -10.74 28.17 -10.20
CA SER A 163 -11.63 27.75 -9.11
C SER A 163 -10.91 26.79 -8.16
N LEU A 164 -11.37 26.76 -6.90
CA LEU A 164 -10.80 25.88 -5.87
C LEU A 164 -10.83 24.42 -6.30
N ASP A 165 -11.93 23.97 -6.91
CA ASP A 165 -12.11 22.60 -7.36
C ASP A 165 -11.21 22.24 -8.55
N CYS A 166 -10.94 23.19 -9.46
CA CYS A 166 -10.00 22.97 -10.56
C CYS A 166 -8.57 22.81 -10.02
N THR A 167 -8.17 23.69 -9.11
CA THR A 167 -6.86 23.64 -8.43
C THR A 167 -6.71 22.32 -7.64
N ALA A 168 -7.75 21.91 -6.90
CA ALA A 168 -7.75 20.65 -6.15
C ALA A 168 -7.69 19.43 -7.06
N GLY A 169 -8.48 19.38 -8.14
CA GLY A 169 -8.47 18.30 -9.13
C GLY A 169 -7.12 18.13 -9.81
N LEU A 170 -6.48 19.23 -10.20
CA LEU A 170 -5.12 19.21 -10.79
C LEU A 170 -4.05 18.78 -9.78
N SER A 171 -4.13 19.24 -8.54
CA SER A 171 -3.25 18.78 -7.45
C SER A 171 -3.37 17.27 -7.26
N GLN A 172 -4.59 16.75 -7.08
CA GLN A 172 -4.85 15.32 -6.91
C GLN A 172 -4.42 14.49 -8.12
N THR A 173 -4.61 14.98 -9.35
CA THR A 173 -4.14 14.31 -10.57
C THR A 173 -2.61 14.17 -10.58
N SER A 174 -1.89 15.23 -10.22
CA SER A 174 -0.42 15.16 -10.14
C SER A 174 0.05 14.21 -9.04
N LEU A 175 -0.65 14.18 -7.91
CA LEU A 175 -0.39 13.22 -6.82
C LEU A 175 -0.66 11.78 -7.27
N ALA A 176 -1.74 11.52 -8.03
CA ALA A 176 -2.04 10.19 -8.53
C ALA A 176 -0.90 9.66 -9.42
N ILE A 177 -0.42 10.48 -10.36
CA ILE A 177 0.70 10.12 -11.26
C ILE A 177 2.00 9.94 -10.46
N GLY A 178 2.30 10.85 -9.53
CA GLY A 178 3.51 10.76 -8.71
C GLY A 178 3.53 9.54 -7.80
N TRP A 179 2.42 9.25 -7.10
CA TRP A 179 2.29 8.05 -6.28
C TRP A 179 2.32 6.77 -7.10
N TRP A 180 1.73 6.76 -8.30
CA TRP A 180 1.86 5.64 -9.23
C TRP A 180 3.33 5.32 -9.51
N LEU A 181 4.13 6.34 -9.85
CA LEU A 181 5.56 6.21 -10.13
C LEU A 181 6.37 5.76 -8.90
N TYR A 182 6.12 6.34 -7.73
CA TYR A 182 6.80 5.92 -6.49
C TYR A 182 6.51 4.45 -6.16
N VAL A 183 5.23 4.05 -6.19
CA VAL A 183 4.82 2.68 -5.86
C VAL A 183 5.36 1.70 -6.88
N TYR A 184 5.19 1.98 -8.17
CA TYR A 184 5.68 1.12 -9.25
C TYR A 184 7.20 0.96 -9.17
N GLY A 185 7.95 2.07 -9.12
CA GLY A 185 9.41 2.06 -9.09
C GLY A 185 9.96 1.29 -7.89
N TYR A 186 9.43 1.56 -6.69
CA TYR A 186 9.86 0.86 -5.48
C TYR A 186 9.56 -0.63 -5.54
N MET A 187 8.33 -1.03 -5.91
CA MET A 187 7.96 -2.44 -5.98
C MET A 187 8.72 -3.19 -7.08
N PHE A 188 8.96 -2.52 -8.21
CA PHE A 188 9.74 -3.06 -9.31
C PHE A 188 11.21 -3.28 -8.92
N ALA A 189 11.81 -2.41 -8.11
CA ALA A 189 13.15 -2.66 -7.57
C ALA A 189 13.13 -3.73 -6.47
N ALA A 190 12.19 -3.64 -5.54
CA ALA A 190 12.09 -4.53 -4.39
C ALA A 190 11.86 -5.99 -4.77
N ARG A 191 11.33 -6.29 -5.97
CA ARG A 191 11.15 -7.65 -6.47
C ARG A 191 12.44 -8.47 -6.43
N THR A 192 13.61 -7.83 -6.64
CA THR A 192 14.89 -8.53 -6.70
C THR A 192 15.49 -8.81 -5.32
N ASN A 193 14.85 -8.36 -4.25
CA ASN A 193 15.25 -8.65 -2.89
C ASN A 193 14.56 -9.94 -2.44
N LEU A 194 15.15 -11.08 -2.79
CA LEU A 194 14.60 -12.39 -2.48
C LEU A 194 14.70 -12.73 -0.99
N PHE A 195 15.65 -12.15 -0.26
CA PHE A 195 15.69 -12.24 1.21
C PHE A 195 14.40 -11.68 1.82
N ARG A 196 13.99 -10.48 1.39
CA ARG A 196 12.74 -9.86 1.85
C ARG A 196 11.52 -10.70 1.51
N TYR A 197 11.54 -11.39 0.37
CA TYR A 197 10.49 -12.34 0.02
C TYR A 197 10.47 -13.52 1.00
N ASN A 198 11.60 -14.21 1.18
CA ASN A 198 11.77 -15.38 2.05
C ASN A 198 11.37 -15.04 3.50
N PHE A 199 11.88 -13.91 4.02
CA PHE A 199 11.57 -13.42 5.36
C PHE A 199 10.06 -13.23 5.57
N ARG A 200 9.34 -12.68 4.57
CA ARG A 200 7.88 -12.52 4.65
C ARG A 200 7.11 -13.82 4.44
N ALA A 201 7.65 -14.76 3.66
CA ALA A 201 7.06 -16.07 3.46
C ALA A 201 7.07 -16.90 4.76
N LEU A 202 8.08 -16.73 5.63
CA LEU A 202 8.11 -17.33 6.98
C LEU A 202 6.90 -16.96 7.84
N GLY A 203 6.40 -15.73 7.70
CA GLY A 203 5.18 -15.27 8.37
C GLY A 203 3.93 -16.07 7.98
N ARG A 204 3.95 -16.78 6.85
CA ARG A 204 2.82 -17.58 6.34
C ARG A 204 2.89 -19.05 6.73
N ILE A 205 3.97 -19.49 7.37
CA ILE A 205 4.13 -20.85 7.86
C ILE A 205 3.58 -20.93 9.29
N ASN A 206 2.81 -21.98 9.56
CA ASN A 206 2.36 -22.28 10.92
C ASN A 206 3.56 -22.66 11.79
N ILE A 207 3.65 -22.13 13.00
CA ILE A 207 4.76 -22.41 13.93
C ILE A 207 4.91 -23.90 14.22
N TYR A 208 3.81 -24.67 14.18
CA TYR A 208 3.83 -26.11 14.39
C TYR A 208 4.34 -26.90 13.19
N GLU A 209 4.28 -26.33 11.98
CA GLU A 209 4.81 -26.93 10.75
C GLU A 209 6.28 -26.55 10.52
N LEU A 210 6.78 -25.54 11.24
CA LEU A 210 8.11 -24.99 11.02
C LEU A 210 9.19 -25.94 11.55
N GLY A 211 10.03 -26.43 10.65
CA GLY A 211 11.19 -27.27 10.95
C GLY A 211 10.85 -28.63 11.57
N VAL A 212 9.63 -29.16 11.38
CA VAL A 212 9.23 -30.49 11.89
C VAL A 212 10.15 -31.60 11.39
N ASN A 213 10.62 -31.48 10.15
CA ASN A 213 11.51 -32.44 9.51
C ASN A 213 12.98 -31.97 9.47
N GLU A 214 13.30 -30.85 10.14
CA GLU A 214 14.66 -30.30 10.17
C GLU A 214 15.39 -30.62 11.49
N PRO A 215 16.75 -30.70 11.48
CA PRO A 215 17.53 -30.84 12.70
C PRO A 215 17.25 -29.69 13.69
N ASP A 216 17.27 -29.99 15.00
CA ASP A 216 16.88 -29.05 16.07
C ASP A 216 17.58 -27.68 15.98
N GLY A 217 18.86 -27.64 15.59
CA GLY A 217 19.61 -26.39 15.42
C GLY A 217 19.08 -25.49 14.30
N ARG A 218 18.64 -26.07 13.18
CA ARG A 218 18.11 -25.31 12.03
C ARG A 218 16.68 -24.85 12.29
N ARG A 219 15.88 -25.71 12.95
CA ARG A 219 14.55 -25.38 13.44
C ARG A 219 14.56 -24.18 14.40
N ALA A 220 15.49 -24.17 15.37
CA ALA A 220 15.62 -23.06 16.33
C ALA A 220 15.90 -21.72 15.63
N THR A 221 16.76 -21.73 14.61
CA THR A 221 17.08 -20.54 13.81
C THR A 221 15.86 -20.04 13.03
N GLN A 222 15.13 -20.91 12.34
CA GLN A 222 13.90 -20.55 11.63
C GLN A 222 12.82 -20.00 12.56
N LEU A 223 12.67 -20.57 13.76
CA LEU A 223 11.75 -20.06 14.78
C LEU A 223 12.14 -18.65 15.25
N ALA A 224 13.44 -18.41 15.44
CA ALA A 224 13.93 -17.10 15.86
C ALA A 224 13.76 -16.04 14.75
N GLU A 225 13.96 -16.41 13.49
CA GLU A 225 13.68 -15.55 12.34
C GLU A 225 12.19 -15.27 12.18
N LYS A 226 11.34 -16.30 12.33
CA LYS A 226 9.88 -16.15 12.30
C LYS A 226 9.38 -15.16 13.35
N ARG A 227 9.91 -15.19 14.57
CA ARG A 227 9.55 -14.21 15.62
C ARG A 227 9.81 -12.77 15.20
N LEU A 228 10.90 -12.52 14.48
CA LEU A 228 11.16 -11.18 13.92
C LEU A 228 10.21 -10.82 12.78
N CYS A 229 9.85 -11.79 11.94
CA CYS A 229 8.83 -11.59 10.91
C CYS A 229 7.48 -11.23 11.55
N ASP A 230 7.04 -11.98 12.55
CA ASP A 230 5.79 -11.74 13.27
C ASP A 230 5.81 -10.38 14.00
N LEU A 231 6.96 -9.98 14.56
CA LEU A 231 7.18 -8.62 15.09
C LEU A 231 7.02 -7.56 14.00
N SER A 232 7.62 -7.77 12.82
CA SER A 232 7.51 -6.86 11.67
C SER A 232 6.06 -6.69 11.18
N GLU A 233 5.27 -7.77 11.21
CA GLU A 233 3.84 -7.72 10.90
C GLU A 233 3.07 -6.97 12.00
N SER A 234 3.32 -7.28 13.28
CA SER A 234 2.67 -6.63 14.43
C SER A 234 2.91 -5.11 14.48
N LEU A 235 4.12 -4.65 14.16
CA LEU A 235 4.44 -3.22 14.06
C LEU A 235 3.47 -2.48 13.13
N THR A 236 3.05 -3.12 12.04
CA THR A 236 2.11 -2.51 11.08
C THR A 236 0.74 -2.31 11.72
N SER A 237 0.22 -3.33 12.40
CA SER A 237 -1.06 -3.24 13.12
C SER A 237 -1.02 -2.19 14.22
N PHE A 238 0.10 -2.11 14.96
CA PHE A 238 0.30 -1.11 16.01
C PHE A 238 0.30 0.31 15.44
N ALA A 239 1.04 0.58 14.37
CA ALA A 239 1.03 1.91 13.75
C ALA A 239 -0.34 2.32 13.23
N VAL A 240 -1.09 1.39 12.62
CA VAL A 240 -2.44 1.70 12.17
C VAL A 240 -3.32 2.06 13.36
N ALA A 241 -3.30 1.27 14.43
CA ALA A 241 -4.10 1.53 15.62
C ALA A 241 -3.77 2.89 16.25
N PHE A 242 -2.51 3.17 16.55
CA PHE A 242 -2.09 4.43 17.19
C PHE A 242 -2.22 5.64 16.27
N GLY A 243 -1.94 5.46 14.97
CA GLY A 243 -2.11 6.52 13.99
C GLY A 243 -3.58 6.93 13.86
N VAL A 244 -4.50 5.95 13.76
CA VAL A 244 -5.94 6.20 13.67
C VAL A 244 -6.47 6.80 14.96
N ILE A 245 -6.14 6.22 16.13
CA ILE A 245 -6.58 6.77 17.42
C ILE A 245 -6.08 8.21 17.60
N GLY A 246 -4.81 8.48 17.26
CA GLY A 246 -4.25 9.83 17.31
C GLY A 246 -4.96 10.80 16.37
N ALA A 247 -5.25 10.37 15.14
CA ALA A 247 -5.98 11.19 14.18
C ALA A 247 -7.42 11.48 14.63
N LEU A 248 -8.13 10.48 15.13
CA LEU A 248 -9.49 10.63 15.67
C LEU A 248 -9.50 11.56 16.88
N ALA A 249 -8.52 11.45 17.78
CA ALA A 249 -8.38 12.35 18.92
C ALA A 249 -8.21 13.81 18.48
N LEU A 250 -7.31 14.07 17.53
CA LEU A 250 -7.06 15.42 16.98
C LEU A 250 -8.21 15.95 16.11
N TYR A 251 -9.09 15.09 15.64
CA TYR A 251 -10.26 15.50 14.85
C TYR A 251 -11.46 15.82 15.76
N PHE A 252 -11.78 14.92 16.70
CA PHE A 252 -13.01 15.01 17.49
C PHE A 252 -12.85 15.74 18.83
N LEU A 253 -11.73 15.57 19.56
CA LEU A 253 -11.62 16.10 20.92
C LEU A 253 -11.46 17.64 20.92
N PRO A 254 -12.37 18.38 21.58
CA PRO A 254 -12.36 19.85 21.56
C PRO A 254 -11.07 20.47 22.10
N SER A 255 -10.42 19.83 23.06
CA SER A 255 -9.20 20.34 23.71
C SER A 255 -7.94 20.28 22.83
N VAL A 256 -7.93 19.40 21.83
CA VAL A 256 -6.76 19.14 20.97
C VAL A 256 -7.10 19.20 19.47
N ARG A 257 -8.29 19.70 19.11
CA ARG A 257 -8.77 19.75 17.73
C ARG A 257 -7.81 20.58 16.86
N THR A 258 -7.40 20.03 15.72
CA THR A 258 -6.48 20.72 14.80
C THR A 258 -6.67 20.28 13.35
N THR A 259 -6.40 21.20 12.42
CA THR A 259 -6.31 20.92 10.97
C THR A 259 -5.20 19.90 10.65
N TYR A 260 -4.24 19.72 11.58
CA TYR A 260 -3.15 18.77 11.48
C TYR A 260 -3.49 17.36 12.01
N PHE A 261 -4.77 16.97 12.01
CA PHE A 261 -5.22 15.66 12.48
C PHE A 261 -4.55 14.48 11.75
N TRP A 262 -4.02 14.70 10.54
CA TRP A 262 -3.32 13.70 9.74
C TRP A 262 -1.86 13.45 10.18
N VAL A 263 -1.27 14.34 10.99
CA VAL A 263 0.15 14.24 11.41
C VAL A 263 0.47 12.92 12.11
N PRO A 264 -0.36 12.41 13.06
CA PRO A 264 -0.14 11.10 13.68
C PRO A 264 -0.09 9.95 12.66
N LEU A 265 -0.89 9.99 11.59
CA LEU A 265 -0.89 8.95 10.55
C LEU A 265 0.45 8.92 9.81
N VAL A 266 0.94 10.10 9.39
CA VAL A 266 2.22 10.23 8.69
C VAL A 266 3.39 9.85 9.59
N ALA A 267 3.38 10.31 10.85
CA ALA A 267 4.41 9.99 11.84
C ALA A 267 4.49 8.49 12.10
N MET A 268 3.36 7.83 12.37
CA MET A 268 3.33 6.39 12.63
C MET A 268 3.71 5.57 11.39
N LEU A 269 3.32 6.02 10.20
CA LEU A 269 3.75 5.40 8.94
C LEU A 269 5.28 5.47 8.78
N ALA A 270 5.88 6.63 9.01
CA ALA A 270 7.33 6.82 8.92
C ALA A 270 8.08 5.94 9.93
N ILE A 271 7.64 5.94 11.20
CA ILE A 271 8.20 5.10 12.26
C ILE A 271 8.18 3.63 11.83
N VAL A 272 7.05 3.12 11.35
CA VAL A 272 6.95 1.71 10.97
C VAL A 272 7.75 1.34 9.75
N ILE A 273 7.85 2.21 8.74
CA ILE A 273 8.73 1.96 7.60
C ILE A 273 10.17 1.79 8.09
N VAL A 274 10.66 2.71 8.93
CA VAL A 274 12.02 2.66 9.48
C VAL A 274 12.22 1.41 10.34
N SER A 275 11.32 1.15 11.30
CA SER A 275 11.41 -0.02 12.17
C SER A 275 11.43 -1.33 11.39
N LYS A 276 10.61 -1.46 10.34
CA LYS A 276 10.57 -2.68 9.51
C LYS A 276 11.83 -2.87 8.69
N GLU A 277 12.43 -1.80 8.16
CA GLU A 277 13.71 -1.89 7.47
C GLU A 277 14.85 -2.25 8.44
N LEU A 278 14.84 -1.75 9.68
CA LEU A 278 15.80 -2.13 10.71
C LEU A 278 15.68 -3.62 11.08
N VAL A 279 14.45 -4.10 11.31
CA VAL A 279 14.19 -5.53 11.59
C VAL A 279 14.66 -6.40 10.43
N LEU A 280 14.37 -6.00 9.18
CA LEU A 280 14.80 -6.75 8.00
C LEU A 280 16.32 -6.79 7.87
N LYS A 281 17.02 -5.66 8.08
CA LYS A 281 18.48 -5.61 8.06
C LYS A 281 19.10 -6.48 9.16
N TYR A 282 18.56 -6.43 10.37
CA TYR A 282 19.01 -7.27 11.48
C TYR A 282 18.80 -8.76 11.20
N ALA A 283 17.63 -9.13 10.67
CA ALA A 283 17.34 -10.52 10.29
C ALA A 283 18.32 -11.01 9.23
N LYS A 284 18.58 -10.19 8.19
CA LYS A 284 19.54 -10.52 7.14
C LYS A 284 20.94 -10.74 7.70
N SER A 285 21.47 -9.78 8.46
CA SER A 285 22.84 -9.88 9.00
C SER A 285 23.02 -11.07 9.94
N LYS A 286 21.97 -11.48 10.64
CA LYS A 286 22.04 -12.53 11.66
C LYS A 286 21.84 -13.93 11.08
N TYR A 287 20.93 -14.09 10.14
CA TYR A 287 20.51 -15.40 9.65
C TYR A 287 21.06 -15.72 8.26
N GLU A 288 21.23 -14.72 7.39
CA GLU A 288 21.66 -14.92 6.01
C GLU A 288 22.57 -13.76 5.52
N PRO A 289 23.78 -13.62 6.10
CA PRO A 289 24.69 -12.53 5.75
C PRO A 289 25.15 -12.58 4.29
N ASP A 290 25.25 -13.78 3.71
CA ASP A 290 25.79 -14.03 2.37
C ASP A 290 24.71 -14.25 1.30
N PHE A 291 23.47 -13.82 1.55
CA PHE A 291 22.34 -14.05 0.63
C PHE A 291 22.41 -13.20 -0.67
N ASP A 292 23.34 -12.27 -0.78
CA ASP A 292 23.46 -11.37 -1.94
C ASP A 292 24.29 -11.93 -3.08
#